data_AF-A0A440UZL3-F1
#
_entry.id   AF-A0A440UZL3-F1
#
_cell.length_a   1.000
_cell.length_b   1.000
_cell.length_c   1.000
_cell.angle_alpha   90.00
_cell.angle_beta   90.00
_cell.angle_gamma   90.00
#
_symmetry.space_group_name_H-M   'P 1'
#
loop_
_entity.id
_entity.type
_entity.pdbx_description
1 polymer ?
#
loop_
_entity_poly.entity_id
_entity_poly.type
_entity_poly.pdbx_seq_one_letter_code
_entity_poly.pdbx_strand_id
1 'polypeptide(L)'
;GEALRGAAAALLPIVAGNTAASDPAVVALMIAIAALRREESRGSHYRSDFPGRDTDAVESRLTLKMAIQAAVALGWRAPTMELLT
;
A
#
# COMPACT_ATOMS: atom_id res chain seq x y z
N GLY A 1 8.63 -1.00 -4.08
CA GLY A 1 7.22 -0.93 -4.51
C GLY A 1 6.49 -2.23 -4.32
N GLU A 2 7.01 -3.31 -4.91
CA GLU A 2 6.30 -4.61 -4.99
C GLU A 2 5.88 -5.19 -3.64
N ALA A 3 6.79 -5.22 -2.65
CA ALA A 3 6.45 -5.70 -1.30
C ALA A 3 5.30 -4.92 -0.65
N LEU A 4 5.18 -3.61 -0.90
CA LEU A 4 4.07 -2.79 -0.38
C LEU A 4 2.75 -3.12 -1.10
N ARG A 5 2.79 -3.42 -2.40
CA ARG A 5 1.62 -3.88 -3.17
C ARG A 5 1.16 -5.25 -2.67
N GLY A 6 2.09 -6.18 -2.48
CA GLY A 6 1.83 -7.50 -1.91
C GLY A 6 1.24 -7.41 -0.48
N ALA A 7 1.78 -6.54 0.37
CA ALA A 7 1.24 -6.30 1.70
C ALA A 7 -0.20 -5.75 1.63
N ALA A 8 -0.47 -4.76 0.78
CA ALA A 8 -1.82 -4.22 0.61
C ALA A 8 -2.82 -5.28 0.12
N ALA A 9 -2.42 -6.14 -0.82
CA ALA A 9 -3.23 -7.23 -1.33
C ALA A 9 -3.53 -8.28 -0.24
N ALA A 10 -2.55 -8.64 0.58
CA ALA A 10 -2.72 -9.61 1.67
C ALA A 10 -3.58 -9.08 2.83
N LEU A 11 -3.54 -7.77 3.09
CA LEU A 11 -4.31 -7.14 4.17
C LEU A 11 -5.78 -6.91 3.81
N LEU A 12 -6.09 -6.68 2.53
CA LEU A 12 -7.45 -6.37 2.06
C LEU A 12 -8.52 -7.40 2.51
N PRO A 13 -8.33 -8.73 2.38
CA PRO A 13 -9.31 -9.70 2.87
C PRO A 13 -9.46 -9.68 4.40
N ILE A 14 -8.40 -9.37 5.16
CA ILE A 14 -8.44 -9.30 6.64
C ILE A 14 -9.26 -8.08 7.10
N VAL A 15 -9.09 -6.96 6.41
CA VAL A 15 -9.89 -5.74 6.63
C VAL A 15 -11.38 -6.02 6.40
N ALA A 16 -11.74 -6.80 5.38
CA ALA A 16 -13.13 -7.14 5.07
C ALA A 16 -13.75 -8.17 6.02
N GLY A 17 -12.93 -8.93 6.77
CA GLY A 17 -13.39 -10.09 7.54
C GLY A 17 -14.13 -9.79 8.85
N ASN A 18 -14.15 -8.54 9.33
CA ASN A 18 -14.77 -8.12 10.60
C ASN A 18 -14.40 -9.03 11.80
N THR A 19 -13.10 -9.29 11.95
CA THR A 19 -12.53 -10.11 13.03
C THR A 19 -11.74 -9.23 14.00
N ALA A 20 -11.27 -9.81 15.12
CA ALA A 20 -10.33 -9.12 16.02
C ALA A 20 -9.04 -8.63 15.32
N ALA A 21 -8.69 -9.21 14.16
CA ALA A 21 -7.55 -8.78 13.36
C ALA A 21 -7.88 -7.62 12.41
N SER A 22 -9.15 -7.25 12.23
CA SER A 22 -9.55 -6.28 11.21
C SER A 22 -9.11 -4.85 11.53
N ASP A 23 -9.24 -4.39 12.79
CA ASP A 23 -8.78 -3.05 13.19
C ASP A 23 -7.26 -2.85 13.00
N PRO A 24 -6.37 -3.75 13.50
CA PRO A 24 -4.95 -3.62 13.21
C PRO A 24 -4.62 -3.80 11.72
N ALA A 25 -5.37 -4.62 10.98
CA ALA A 25 -5.20 -4.75 9.53
C ALA A 25 -5.58 -3.47 8.79
N VAL A 26 -6.59 -2.73 9.25
CA VAL A 26 -6.96 -1.41 8.70
C VAL A 26 -5.80 -0.43 8.85
N VAL A 27 -5.20 -0.36 10.04
CA VAL A 27 -4.04 0.51 10.29
C VAL A 27 -2.85 0.10 9.42
N ALA A 28 -2.53 -1.19 9.37
CA ALA A 28 -1.46 -1.72 8.53
C ALA A 28 -1.69 -1.41 7.04
N LEU A 29 -2.93 -1.51 6.56
CA LEU A 29 -3.29 -1.20 5.18
C LEU A 29 -3.08 0.29 4.88
N MET A 30 -3.52 1.17 5.79
CA MET A 30 -3.30 2.61 5.64
C MET A 30 -1.80 2.96 5.59
N ILE A 31 -0.98 2.34 6.44
CA ILE A 31 0.48 2.51 6.42
C ILE A 31 1.07 2.04 5.08
N ALA A 32 0.70 0.85 4.61
CA ALA A 32 1.20 0.29 3.35
C ALA A 32 0.85 1.18 2.15
N ILE A 33 -0.38 1.69 2.09
CA ILE A 33 -0.81 2.61 1.02
C ILE A 33 -0.13 3.98 1.13
N ALA A 34 0.02 4.53 2.34
CA ALA A 34 0.75 5.79 2.52
C ALA A 34 2.21 5.67 2.09
N ALA A 35 2.87 4.57 2.46
CA ALA A 35 4.22 4.23 2.02
C ALA A 35 4.32 4.06 0.50
N LEU A 36 3.37 3.34 -0.12
CA LEU A 36 3.37 3.10 -1.56
C LEU A 36 3.17 4.39 -2.38
N ARG A 37 2.36 5.32 -1.87
CA ARG A 37 2.10 6.62 -2.50
C ARG A 37 3.27 7.59 -2.40
N ARG A 38 4.23 7.36 -1.50
CA ARG A 38 5.39 8.24 -1.31
C ARG A 38 6.56 7.77 -2.16
N GLU A 39 6.85 8.47 -3.24
CA GLU A 39 7.90 8.10 -4.22
C GLU A 39 9.25 8.74 -3.88
N GLU A 40 9.66 8.66 -2.62
CA GLU A 40 10.96 9.13 -2.13
C GLU A 40 11.38 8.33 -0.87
N SER A 41 12.64 8.51 -0.48
CA SER A 41 13.18 8.07 0.80
C SER A 41 13.50 9.27 1.67
N ARG A 42 12.88 9.36 2.85
CA ARG A 42 13.07 10.46 3.80
C ARG A 42 12.86 10.01 5.24
N GLY A 43 13.80 10.35 6.11
CA GLY A 43 13.76 9.98 7.53
C GLY A 43 13.79 8.46 7.70
N SER A 44 12.88 7.91 8.52
CA SER A 44 12.76 6.47 8.73
C SER A 44 12.10 5.72 7.55
N HIS A 45 11.55 6.42 6.58
CA HIS A 45 10.94 5.82 5.41
C HIS A 45 11.98 5.68 4.28
N TYR A 46 12.39 4.44 3.99
CA TYR A 46 13.28 4.12 2.88
C TYR A 46 12.57 3.26 1.84
N ARG A 47 12.72 3.62 0.57
CA ARG A 47 12.24 2.90 -0.60
C ARG A 47 13.39 2.61 -1.53
N SER A 48 13.72 1.34 -1.72
CA SER A 48 14.77 0.94 -2.67
C SER A 48 14.44 1.30 -4.13
N ASP A 49 13.16 1.41 -4.48
CA ASP A 49 12.70 1.88 -5.78
C ASP A 49 12.66 3.42 -5.92
N PHE A 50 12.85 4.15 -4.82
CA PHE A 50 12.96 5.62 -4.77
C PHE A 50 13.98 6.04 -3.69
N PRO A 51 15.29 5.76 -3.87
CA PRO A 51 16.28 5.91 -2.80
C PRO A 51 16.64 7.37 -2.48
N GLY A 52 16.36 8.29 -3.40
CA GLY A 52 16.57 9.72 -3.22
C GLY A 52 15.43 10.38 -2.44
N ARG A 53 15.68 11.62 -2.00
CA ARG A 53 14.64 12.50 -1.46
C ARG A 53 14.31 13.57 -2.49
N ASP A 54 13.05 13.98 -2.56
CA ASP A 54 12.67 15.12 -3.39
C ASP A 54 13.20 16.43 -2.80
N THR A 55 13.38 17.44 -3.66
CA THR A 55 13.84 18.77 -3.24
C THR A 55 12.89 19.37 -2.22
N ASP A 56 11.59 19.31 -2.50
CA ASP A 56 10.54 19.84 -1.62
C ASP A 56 9.87 18.72 -0.83
N ALA A 57 9.70 18.95 0.48
CA ALA A 57 8.96 18.02 1.31
C ALA A 57 7.45 18.28 1.18
N VAL A 58 6.71 17.29 0.70
CA VAL A 58 5.25 17.36 0.59
C VAL A 58 4.58 16.55 1.71
N GLU A 59 3.57 17.14 2.34
CA GLU A 59 2.73 16.44 3.32
C GLU A 59 1.90 15.35 2.62
N SER A 60 1.89 14.14 3.20
CA SER A 60 1.01 13.07 2.73
C SER A 60 -0.25 13.01 3.58
N ARG A 61 -1.42 13.14 2.92
CA ARG A 61 -2.74 12.92 3.54
C ARG A 61 -3.41 11.70 2.91
N LEU A 62 -4.00 10.87 3.77
CA LEU A 62 -4.71 9.65 3.38
C LEU A 62 -5.90 9.43 4.32
N THR A 63 -7.08 9.21 3.75
CA THR A 63 -8.25 8.75 4.51
C THR A 63 -8.39 7.23 4.40
N LEU A 64 -9.12 6.61 5.34
CA LEU A 64 -9.41 5.18 5.28
C LEU A 64 -10.10 4.79 3.95
N LYS A 65 -11.09 5.58 3.52
CA LYS A 65 -11.78 5.36 2.24
C LYS A 65 -10.81 5.34 1.06
N MET A 66 -9.90 6.31 0.98
CA MET A 66 -8.88 6.36 -0.07
C MET A 66 -7.93 5.16 -0.01
N ALA A 67 -7.59 4.69 1.20
CA ALA A 67 -6.70 3.54 1.38
C ALA A 67 -7.34 2.25 0.85
N ILE A 68 -8.60 2.00 1.21
CA ILE A 68 -9.36 0.84 0.72
C ILE A 68 -9.54 0.91 -0.79
N GLN A 69 -9.91 2.07 -1.34
CA GLN A 69 -10.07 2.25 -2.80
C GLN A 69 -8.76 1.98 -3.55
N ALA A 70 -7.63 2.48 -3.03
CA ALA A 70 -6.32 2.21 -3.61
C ALA A 70 -5.98 0.71 -3.55
N ALA A 71 -6.20 0.06 -2.40
CA ALA A 71 -5.94 -1.36 -2.23
C ALA A 71 -6.76 -2.24 -3.19
N VAL A 72 -8.05 -1.94 -3.36
CA VAL A 72 -8.92 -2.63 -4.33
C VAL A 72 -8.41 -2.42 -5.76
N ALA A 73 -8.01 -1.19 -6.12
CA ALA A 73 -7.47 -0.89 -7.44
C ALA A 73 -6.14 -1.61 -7.72
N LEU A 74 -5.35 -1.89 -6.69
CA LEU A 74 -4.15 -2.75 -6.78
C LEU A 74 -4.53 -4.21 -7.05
N GLY A 75 -5.54 -4.73 -6.37
CA GLY A 75 -6.04 -6.09 -6.56
C GLY A 75 -6.64 -6.33 -7.95
N TRP A 76 -7.27 -5.31 -8.55
CA TRP A 76 -7.78 -5.37 -9.93
C TRP A 76 -6.66 -5.51 -10.98
N ARG A 77 -5.41 -5.15 -10.64
CA ARG A 77 -4.26 -5.27 -11.55
C ARG A 77 -3.63 -6.67 -11.61
N ALA A 78 -4.22 -7.69 -10.97
CA ALA A 78 -3.85 -9.10 -11.18
C ALA A 78 -5.13 -9.96 -11.35
N PRO A 79 -5.17 -10.87 -12.35
CA PRO A 79 -4.09 -11.75 -12.72
C PRO A 79 -3.23 -11.18 -13.84
N THR A 80 -1.90 -11.16 -13.65
CA THR A 80 -1.03 -11.42 -14.79
C THR A 80 -1.48 -12.78 -15.29
N MET A 81 -2.18 -12.78 -16.43
CA MET A 81 -2.52 -13.98 -17.16
C MET A 81 -1.26 -14.84 -17.25
N GLU A 82 -1.29 -15.99 -16.58
CA GLU A 82 -0.40 -17.11 -16.86
C GLU A 82 -0.80 -17.62 -18.26
N LEU A 83 -0.47 -16.83 -19.28
CA LEU A 83 -0.64 -17.18 -20.68
C LEU A 83 0.59 -18.01 -21.06
N LEU A 84 0.39 -19.32 -20.99
CA LEU A 84 1.04 -20.35 -21.80
C LEU A 84 2.58 -20.34 -21.83
N THR A 85 3.20 -21.21 -21.03
CA THR A 85 4.23 -22.14 -21.54
C THR A 85 4.35 -23.36 -20.63
#